data_AF-A0A091V2W1-F1
#
_entry.id   AF-A0A091V2W1-F1
#
_cell.length_a   1.000
_cell.length_b   1.000
_cell.length_c   1.000
_cell.angle_alpha   90.00
_cell.angle_beta   90.00
_cell.angle_gamma   90.00
#
_symmetry.space_group_name_H-M   'P 1'
#
loop_
_entity.id
_entity.type
_entity.pdbx_description
1 polymer ?
#
loop_
_entity_poly.entity_id
_entity_poly.type
_entity_poly.pdbx_seq_one_letter_code
_entity_poly.pdbx_strand_id
1 'polypeptide(L)'
;RSTGGFALGMALASVYGALVLLAQGHNIWYCLVTTISLAAGLGLGMAFSVKMRVTVLLSLPHIFTREGKMLMLMLALGMAVQGPCANILHNFSRAAESLSCGAELALNQTAERLGRRPGHVLAKIKDIAQKAKVVGDRVRKLFRSIMDSVSHVARALRNVWLWLANVSRVCNREMGTPYHRCIRLFDEAKDNCERVIPFLFFLCYIITLFKPLCAPLSAVAFLFCIVPEYIQSFLRRNVADPLKDTLDRVRREFEFNISAVHRFDISLNASKSLGEVALDIMEGVRLRLEPTRRVLGLFMHISFCAILYMYFQALRYHHRYLRDETFDNVYITRRFVEMDLRRAEQGRPTVLPLTAWESGRYIPPAVLWLSRQGRRRYGLQLVGVLRHVLLGVSIILADYSLFWLLDLVRNQLRGEIVARAPEVLGVTVNGTGYTSKIFRDVVSAFEALQQGNVSVLSQRCLLQPVEPDYGTYLNMGLLYGICLFIAVFGSHVARLRRAVCAAYYPCREQERTSFLHSTILARRAGLARALRQAVTQRTADAGQGNLLLFLTAR
;
A
#
# COMPACT_ATOMS: atom_id res chain seq x y z
N ARG A 1 3.01 -68.83 11.75
CA ARG A 1 3.44 -67.62 12.52
C ARG A 1 4.46 -66.86 11.67
N SER A 2 4.49 -65.53 11.67
CA SER A 2 5.49 -64.76 10.90
C SER A 2 6.21 -63.75 11.77
N THR A 3 7.52 -63.95 11.91
CA THR A 3 8.44 -63.03 12.59
C THR A 3 8.53 -61.69 11.87
N GLY A 4 8.60 -61.71 10.53
CA GLY A 4 8.57 -60.49 9.71
C GLY A 4 7.26 -59.71 9.85
N GLY A 5 6.11 -60.41 9.94
CA GLY A 5 4.82 -59.78 10.20
C GLY A 5 4.78 -59.07 11.56
N PHE A 6 5.30 -59.71 12.61
CA PHE A 6 5.42 -59.12 13.94
C PHE A 6 6.29 -57.85 13.93
N ALA A 7 7.49 -57.94 13.35
CA ALA A 7 8.42 -56.82 13.26
C ALA A 7 7.81 -55.63 12.50
N LEU A 8 7.12 -55.88 11.38
CA LEU A 8 6.43 -54.84 10.63
C LEU A 8 5.28 -54.21 11.43
N GLY A 9 4.49 -55.01 12.17
CA GLY A 9 3.44 -54.49 13.05
C GLY A 9 3.97 -53.56 14.13
N MET A 10 5.09 -53.94 14.76
CA MET A 10 5.80 -53.13 15.76
C MET A 10 6.37 -51.83 15.15
N ALA A 11 6.96 -51.92 13.95
CA ALA A 11 7.49 -50.76 13.23
C ALA A 11 6.38 -49.75 12.87
N LEU A 12 5.22 -50.22 12.40
CA LEU A 12 4.09 -49.34 12.07
C LEU A 12 3.51 -48.65 13.31
N ALA A 13 3.39 -49.38 14.42
CA ALA A 13 2.92 -48.80 15.67
C ALA A 13 3.90 -47.77 16.24
N SER A 14 5.20 -48.03 16.19
CA SER A 14 6.24 -47.08 16.65
C SER A 14 6.31 -45.82 15.77
N VAL A 15 6.16 -45.95 14.45
CA VAL A 15 6.05 -44.79 13.54
C VAL A 15 4.81 -43.95 13.87
N TYR A 16 3.66 -44.58 14.11
CA TYR A 16 2.46 -43.87 14.55
C TYR A 16 2.68 -43.15 15.89
N GLY A 17 3.28 -43.81 16.87
CA GLY A 17 3.61 -43.21 18.17
C GLY A 17 4.54 -42.01 18.05
N ALA A 18 5.59 -42.12 17.24
CA ALA A 18 6.51 -41.01 16.98
C ALA A 18 5.82 -39.82 16.30
N LEU A 19 4.93 -40.08 15.33
CA LEU A 19 4.14 -39.04 14.67
C LEU A 19 3.20 -38.31 15.64
N VAL A 20 2.49 -39.04 16.50
CA VAL A 20 1.58 -38.44 17.50
C VAL A 20 2.38 -37.60 18.51
N LEU A 21 3.54 -38.10 18.95
CA LEU A 21 4.40 -37.41 19.91
C LEU A 21 5.03 -36.14 19.34
N LEU A 22 5.49 -36.17 18.08
CA LEU A 22 6.12 -35.02 17.41
C LEU A 22 5.09 -33.99 16.93
N ALA A 23 3.92 -34.42 16.46
CA ALA A 23 2.97 -33.51 15.81
C ALA A 23 1.97 -32.85 16.77
N GLN A 24 1.76 -33.38 17.99
CA GLN A 24 0.56 -33.01 18.77
C GLN A 24 0.81 -32.55 20.20
N GLY A 25 2.04 -32.62 20.71
CA GLY A 25 2.38 -32.11 22.05
C GLY A 25 1.48 -32.65 23.17
N HIS A 26 0.87 -33.82 22.97
CA HIS A 26 -0.04 -34.43 23.94
C HIS A 26 0.73 -34.96 25.15
N ASN A 27 0.00 -35.19 26.25
CA ASN A 27 0.57 -35.81 27.44
C ASN A 27 1.28 -37.12 27.06
N ILE A 28 2.55 -37.23 27.46
CA ILE A 28 3.44 -38.34 27.11
C ILE A 28 2.80 -39.68 27.46
N TRP A 29 2.05 -39.75 28.57
CA TRP A 29 1.32 -40.94 28.99
C TRP A 29 0.27 -41.42 27.99
N TYR A 30 -0.49 -40.50 27.40
CA TYR A 30 -1.50 -40.85 26.39
C TYR A 30 -0.83 -41.43 25.14
N CYS A 31 0.27 -40.81 24.69
CA CYS A 31 1.04 -41.30 23.55
C CYS A 31 1.63 -42.69 23.82
N LEU A 32 2.15 -42.92 25.03
CA LEU A 32 2.73 -44.20 25.43
C LEU A 32 1.68 -45.32 25.46
N VAL A 33 0.54 -45.10 26.12
CA VAL A 33 -0.53 -46.09 26.23
C VAL A 33 -1.13 -46.43 24.86
N THR A 34 -1.40 -45.43 24.03
CA THR A 34 -1.93 -45.64 22.67
C THR A 34 -0.93 -46.37 21.77
N THR A 35 0.36 -46.06 21.88
CA THR A 35 1.42 -46.72 21.09
C THR A 35 1.59 -48.18 21.51
N ILE A 36 1.64 -48.47 22.82
CA ILE A 36 1.78 -49.85 23.33
C ILE A 36 0.57 -50.70 22.96
N SER A 37 -0.64 -50.18 23.16
CA SER A 37 -1.87 -50.92 22.82
C SER A 37 -1.96 -51.19 21.32
N LEU A 38 -1.61 -50.20 20.47
CA LEU A 38 -1.53 -50.38 19.03
C LEU A 38 -0.44 -51.39 18.63
N ALA A 39 0.74 -51.34 19.27
CA ALA A 39 1.84 -52.26 19.02
C ALA A 39 1.48 -53.70 19.38
N ALA A 40 0.81 -53.92 20.52
CA ALA A 40 0.31 -55.24 20.91
C ALA A 40 -0.72 -55.75 19.89
N GLY A 41 -1.71 -54.93 19.53
CA GLY A 41 -2.76 -55.32 18.59
C GLY A 41 -2.24 -55.60 17.17
N LEU A 42 -1.48 -54.66 16.59
CA LEU A 42 -0.89 -54.83 15.25
C LEU A 42 0.20 -55.90 15.25
N GLY A 43 1.12 -55.89 16.22
CA GLY A 43 2.23 -56.85 16.30
C GLY A 43 1.71 -58.29 16.38
N LEU A 44 0.86 -58.58 17.37
CA LEU A 44 0.30 -59.92 17.55
C LEU A 44 -0.65 -60.29 16.39
N GLY A 45 -1.49 -59.36 15.95
CA GLY A 45 -2.39 -59.57 14.82
C GLY A 45 -1.65 -59.97 13.53
N MET A 46 -0.57 -59.26 13.21
CA MET A 46 0.27 -59.53 12.04
C MET A 46 1.08 -60.84 12.18
N ALA A 47 1.46 -61.21 13.41
CA ALA A 47 2.22 -62.43 13.69
C ALA A 47 1.39 -63.70 13.47
N PHE A 48 0.14 -63.70 13.96
CA PHE A 48 -0.70 -64.90 14.02
C PHE A 48 -1.77 -64.97 12.93
N SER A 49 -2.33 -63.86 12.46
CA SER A 49 -3.44 -63.85 11.49
C SER A 49 -2.99 -63.44 10.08
N VAL A 50 -3.15 -64.34 9.12
CA VAL A 50 -2.89 -64.06 7.69
C VAL A 50 -3.87 -63.00 7.16
N LYS A 51 -5.13 -63.03 7.60
CA LYS A 51 -6.15 -62.05 7.18
C LYS A 51 -5.79 -60.64 7.65
N MET A 52 -5.36 -60.49 8.91
CA MET A 52 -4.89 -59.21 9.43
C MET A 52 -3.65 -58.75 8.67
N ARG A 53 -2.71 -59.68 8.40
CA ARG A 53 -1.50 -59.38 7.64
C ARG A 53 -1.76 -58.82 6.25
N VAL A 54 -2.64 -59.47 5.50
CA VAL A 54 -3.02 -59.01 4.16
C VAL A 54 -3.72 -57.67 4.25
N THR A 55 -4.66 -57.48 5.18
CA THR A 55 -5.43 -56.23 5.30
C THR A 55 -4.54 -55.04 5.65
N VAL A 56 -3.59 -55.20 6.57
CA VAL A 56 -2.62 -54.15 6.94
C VAL A 56 -1.64 -53.88 5.79
N LEU A 57 -1.13 -54.90 5.11
CA LEU A 57 -0.29 -54.69 3.93
C LEU A 57 -1.06 -54.01 2.79
N LEU A 58 -2.37 -54.25 2.69
CA LEU A 58 -3.24 -53.57 1.73
C LEU A 58 -3.56 -52.13 2.14
N SER A 59 -3.62 -51.79 3.43
CA SER A 59 -3.89 -50.42 3.88
C SER A 59 -2.71 -49.48 3.59
N LEU A 60 -1.47 -49.98 3.57
CA LEU A 60 -0.28 -49.17 3.27
C LEU A 60 -0.35 -48.48 1.89
N PRO A 61 -0.62 -49.17 0.76
CA PRO A 61 -0.87 -48.50 -0.52
C PRO A 61 -2.04 -47.54 -0.53
N HIS A 62 -3.03 -47.70 0.36
CA HIS A 62 -4.15 -46.77 0.42
C HIS A 62 -3.68 -45.39 0.91
N ILE A 63 -2.66 -45.29 1.77
CA ILE A 63 -2.07 -43.99 2.17
C ILE A 63 -1.65 -43.15 0.95
N PHE A 64 -1.24 -43.81 -0.14
CA PHE A 64 -0.83 -43.17 -1.39
C PHE A 64 -2.00 -42.84 -2.35
N THR A 65 -3.23 -42.85 -1.85
CA THR A 65 -4.44 -42.50 -2.63
C THR A 65 -4.85 -41.03 -2.42
N ARG A 66 -6.01 -40.65 -2.95
CA ARG A 66 -6.56 -39.30 -2.81
C ARG A 66 -6.80 -38.93 -1.34
N GLU A 67 -7.27 -39.88 -0.53
CA GLU A 67 -7.64 -39.61 0.87
C GLU A 67 -6.41 -39.29 1.72
N GLY A 68 -5.34 -40.08 1.59
CA GLY A 68 -4.08 -39.80 2.29
C GLY A 68 -3.45 -38.48 1.85
N LYS A 69 -3.52 -38.14 0.55
CA LYS A 69 -3.10 -36.82 0.06
C LYS A 69 -3.90 -35.68 0.67
N MET A 70 -5.22 -35.83 0.81
CA MET A 70 -6.06 -34.82 1.44
C MET A 70 -5.67 -34.61 2.90
N LEU A 71 -5.40 -35.69 3.64
CA LEU A 71 -4.94 -35.62 5.03
C LEU A 71 -3.60 -34.88 5.16
N MET A 72 -2.63 -35.19 4.29
CA MET A 72 -1.33 -34.52 4.28
C MET A 72 -1.45 -33.04 3.90
N LEU A 73 -2.29 -32.68 2.93
CA LEU A 73 -2.53 -31.29 2.57
C LEU A 73 -3.23 -30.51 3.70
N MET A 74 -4.16 -31.12 4.42
CA MET A 74 -4.80 -30.52 5.59
C MET A 74 -3.80 -30.28 6.72
N LEU A 75 -2.90 -31.24 6.95
CA LEU A 75 -1.81 -31.08 7.92
C LEU A 75 -0.86 -29.95 7.50
N ALA A 76 -0.50 -29.87 6.21
CA ALA A 76 0.34 -28.79 5.67
C ALA A 76 -0.30 -27.41 5.83
N LEU A 77 -1.61 -27.31 5.59
CA LEU A 77 -2.37 -26.09 5.82
C LEU A 77 -2.42 -25.72 7.31
N GLY A 78 -2.57 -26.72 8.19
CA GLY A 78 -2.54 -26.51 9.63
C GLY A 78 -1.19 -25.94 10.11
N MET A 79 -0.09 -26.52 9.65
CA MET A 79 1.27 -26.02 9.92
C MET A 79 1.46 -24.61 9.37
N ALA A 80 0.94 -24.30 8.17
CA ALA A 80 1.01 -22.95 7.60
C ALA A 80 0.27 -21.92 8.48
N VAL A 81 -0.91 -22.28 8.99
CA VAL A 81 -1.74 -21.41 9.83
C VAL A 81 -1.12 -21.16 11.20
N GLN A 82 -0.54 -22.21 11.82
CA GLN A 82 0.07 -22.12 13.15
C GLN A 82 1.49 -21.56 13.12
N GLY A 83 2.23 -21.75 12.03
CA GLY A 83 3.58 -21.23 11.83
C GLY A 83 3.57 -19.89 11.08
N PRO A 84 3.85 -19.87 9.77
CA PRO A 84 4.13 -18.63 9.04
C PRO A 84 2.99 -17.61 9.06
N CYS A 85 1.73 -18.03 8.95
CA CYS A 85 0.61 -17.07 9.02
C CYS A 85 0.52 -16.39 10.40
N ALA A 86 0.77 -17.15 11.48
CA ALA A 86 0.79 -16.60 12.82
C ALA A 86 2.00 -15.67 13.02
N ASN A 87 3.16 -16.03 12.47
CA ASN A 87 4.36 -15.21 12.53
C ASN A 87 4.21 -13.90 11.75
N ILE A 88 3.66 -13.94 10.53
CA ILE A 88 3.31 -12.76 9.73
C ILE A 88 2.42 -11.83 10.54
N LEU A 89 1.35 -12.36 11.13
CA LEU A 89 0.39 -11.57 11.87
C LEU A 89 1.02 -10.92 13.11
N HIS A 90 1.89 -11.65 13.81
CA HIS A 90 2.63 -11.12 14.95
C HIS A 90 3.60 -10.01 14.54
N ASN A 91 4.37 -10.23 13.48
CA ASN A 91 5.31 -9.24 12.93
C ASN A 91 4.60 -7.96 12.44
N PHE A 92 3.45 -8.11 11.79
CA PHE A 92 2.64 -6.97 11.36
C PHE A 92 2.13 -6.15 12.55
N SER A 93 1.65 -6.81 13.61
CA SER A 93 1.22 -6.13 14.84
C SER A 93 2.37 -5.39 15.53
N ARG A 94 3.53 -6.03 15.68
CA ARG A 94 4.73 -5.37 16.22
C ARG A 94 5.16 -4.15 15.40
N ALA A 95 5.07 -4.24 14.07
CA ALA A 95 5.35 -3.13 13.16
C ALA A 95 4.43 -1.94 13.40
N ALA A 96 3.13 -2.19 13.53
CA ALA A 96 2.17 -1.13 13.79
C ALA A 96 2.27 -0.53 15.20
N GLU A 97 2.53 -1.33 16.23
CA GLU A 97 2.79 -0.85 17.60
C GLU A 97 4.01 0.07 17.64
N SER A 98 5.11 -0.33 16.99
CA SER A 98 6.32 0.49 16.88
C SER A 98 6.06 1.81 16.15
N LEU A 99 5.30 1.78 15.04
CA LEU A 99 4.92 2.97 14.29
C LEU A 99 4.03 3.92 15.12
N SER A 100 3.05 3.38 15.85
CA SER A 100 2.18 4.15 16.75
C SER A 100 2.98 4.80 17.88
N CYS A 101 3.89 4.06 18.51
CA CYS A 101 4.81 4.58 19.53
C CYS A 101 5.67 5.72 18.97
N GLY A 102 6.22 5.56 17.76
CA GLY A 102 7.00 6.58 17.08
C GLY A 102 6.19 7.85 16.81
N ALA A 103 4.94 7.71 16.35
CA ALA A 103 4.04 8.82 16.10
C ALA A 103 3.65 9.57 17.39
N GLU A 104 3.27 8.85 18.44
CA GLU A 104 2.93 9.43 19.76
C GLU A 104 4.12 10.13 20.39
N LEU A 105 5.32 9.53 20.30
CA LEU A 105 6.53 10.16 20.81
C LEU A 105 6.87 11.43 20.04
N ALA A 106 6.76 11.41 18.71
CA ALA A 106 6.99 12.60 17.89
C ALA A 106 6.02 13.72 18.28
N LEU A 107 4.73 13.39 18.44
CA LEU A 107 3.69 14.33 18.88
C LEU A 107 3.96 14.89 20.27
N ASN A 108 4.23 14.04 21.26
CA ASN A 108 4.54 14.46 22.62
C ASN A 108 5.82 15.30 22.69
N GLN A 109 6.87 14.96 21.94
CA GLN A 109 8.07 15.79 21.86
C GLN A 109 7.80 17.16 21.22
N THR A 110 6.97 17.22 20.17
CA THR A 110 6.54 18.51 19.60
C THR A 110 5.67 19.31 20.56
N ALA A 111 4.71 18.69 21.23
CA ALA A 111 3.80 19.33 22.17
C ALA A 111 4.51 19.79 23.46
N GLU A 112 5.40 18.97 24.02
CA GLU A 112 6.22 19.29 25.18
C GLU A 112 7.21 20.41 24.86
N ARG A 113 7.78 20.47 23.66
CA ARG A 113 8.64 21.61 23.27
C ARG A 113 7.83 22.89 23.06
N LEU A 114 6.65 22.81 22.43
CA LEU A 114 5.72 23.93 22.33
C LEU A 114 5.21 24.38 23.72
N GLY A 115 5.01 23.45 24.65
CA GLY A 115 4.43 23.65 25.98
C GLY A 115 5.42 23.99 27.08
N ARG A 116 6.68 23.51 27.03
CA ARG A 116 7.76 23.89 27.98
C ARG A 116 8.47 25.18 27.60
N ARG A 117 8.49 25.55 26.32
CA ARG A 117 9.11 26.81 25.85
C ARG A 117 8.18 27.74 25.05
N PRO A 118 6.87 27.87 25.35
CA PRO A 118 6.08 28.94 24.79
C PRO A 118 6.67 30.26 25.28
N GLY A 119 7.05 30.34 26.56
CA GLY A 119 7.70 31.51 27.15
C GLY A 119 9.02 31.90 26.49
N HIS A 120 9.92 30.97 26.12
CA HIS A 120 11.21 31.34 25.51
C HIS A 120 11.08 31.70 24.02
N VAL A 121 10.22 30.98 23.28
CA VAL A 121 9.93 31.31 21.87
C VAL A 121 9.12 32.60 21.78
N LEU A 122 8.07 32.74 22.61
CA LEU A 122 7.26 33.95 22.71
C LEU A 122 8.03 35.11 23.32
N ALA A 123 8.95 34.90 24.28
CA ALA A 123 9.82 35.96 24.79
C ALA A 123 10.82 36.42 23.74
N LYS A 124 11.39 35.52 22.93
CA LYS A 124 12.24 35.92 21.79
C LYS A 124 11.42 36.63 20.71
N ILE A 125 10.22 36.16 20.36
CA ILE A 125 9.32 36.86 19.44
C ILE A 125 8.91 38.23 20.00
N LYS A 126 8.64 38.31 21.31
CA LYS A 126 8.32 39.56 22.02
C LYS A 126 9.53 40.49 22.06
N ASP A 127 10.74 39.98 22.26
CA ASP A 127 11.99 40.75 22.20
C ASP A 127 12.24 41.30 20.80
N ILE A 128 12.02 40.49 19.75
CA ILE A 128 12.09 40.93 18.35
C ILE A 128 11.03 41.99 18.07
N ALA A 129 9.78 41.78 18.49
CA ALA A 129 8.70 42.75 18.32
C ALA A 129 8.97 44.06 19.09
N GLN A 130 9.57 43.98 20.28
CA GLN A 130 9.93 45.13 21.09
C GLN A 130 11.11 45.89 20.50
N LYS A 131 12.11 45.20 19.95
CA LYS A 131 13.21 45.81 19.19
C LYS A 131 12.72 46.47 17.91
N ALA A 132 11.82 45.82 17.16
CA ALA A 132 11.18 46.40 15.98
C ALA A 132 10.37 47.66 16.33
N LYS A 133 9.64 47.65 17.46
CA LYS A 133 8.93 48.82 17.98
C LYS A 133 9.89 49.97 18.29
N VAL A 134 11.02 49.71 18.95
CA VAL A 134 12.03 50.73 19.26
C VAL A 134 12.64 51.35 17.99
N VAL A 135 12.85 50.56 16.95
CA VAL A 135 13.29 51.06 15.63
C VAL A 135 12.21 51.93 15.00
N GLY A 136 10.98 51.44 15.00
CA GLY A 136 9.81 52.16 14.53
C GLY A 136 9.60 53.51 15.22
N ASP A 137 9.79 53.57 16.55
CA ASP A 137 9.71 54.79 17.34
C ASP A 137 10.86 55.78 17.00
N ARG A 138 12.07 55.28 16.75
CA ARG A 138 13.21 56.11 16.31
C ARG A 138 12.97 56.70 14.92
N VAL A 139 12.49 55.91 13.97
CA VAL A 139 12.12 56.37 12.63
C VAL A 139 11.01 57.42 12.73
N ARG A 140 9.97 57.17 13.54
CA ARG A 140 8.90 58.14 13.82
C ARG A 140 9.42 59.44 14.44
N LYS A 141 10.45 59.39 15.29
CA LYS A 141 11.07 60.59 15.89
C LYS A 141 11.88 61.39 14.86
N LEU A 142 12.63 60.71 13.99
CA LEU A 142 13.35 61.35 12.88
C LEU A 142 12.38 62.07 11.93
N PHE A 143 11.30 61.39 11.52
CA PHE A 143 10.29 61.98 10.65
C PHE A 143 9.55 63.16 11.30
N ARG A 144 9.27 63.09 12.60
CA ARG A 144 8.72 64.25 13.34
C ARG A 144 9.68 65.45 13.31
N SER A 145 10.97 65.23 13.52
CA SER A 145 11.96 66.32 13.45
C SER A 145 12.07 66.94 12.05
N ILE A 146 12.00 66.12 11.00
CA ILE A 146 11.96 66.61 9.61
C ILE A 146 10.67 67.40 9.37
N MET A 147 9.52 66.88 9.79
CA MET A 147 8.22 67.54 9.64
C MET A 147 8.14 68.86 10.42
N ASP A 148 8.72 68.94 11.62
CA ASP A 148 8.80 70.17 12.41
C ASP A 148 9.64 71.21 11.66
N SER A 149 10.81 70.81 11.15
CA SER A 149 11.70 71.66 10.35
C SER A 149 11.00 72.19 9.10
N VAL A 150 10.29 71.33 8.37
CA VAL A 150 9.50 71.73 7.20
C VAL A 150 8.31 72.61 7.59
N SER A 151 7.70 72.39 8.76
CA SER A 151 6.63 73.23 9.29
C SER A 151 7.11 74.63 9.66
N HIS A 152 8.38 74.80 10.06
CA HIS A 152 8.99 76.12 10.23
C HIS A 152 9.11 76.85 8.87
N VAL A 153 9.57 76.15 7.84
CA VAL A 153 9.66 76.70 6.47
C VAL A 153 8.27 77.06 5.94
N ALA A 154 7.28 76.18 6.12
CA ALA A 154 5.91 76.42 5.72
C ALA A 154 5.28 77.63 6.44
N ARG A 155 5.57 77.82 7.73
CA ARG A 155 5.14 79.01 8.48
C ARG A 155 5.79 80.29 7.96
N ALA A 156 7.08 80.25 7.65
CA ALA A 156 7.79 81.39 7.05
C ALA A 156 7.18 81.75 5.68
N LEU A 157 6.97 80.75 4.81
CA LEU A 157 6.31 80.93 3.52
C LEU A 157 4.88 81.47 3.66
N ARG A 158 4.12 81.02 4.67
CA ARG A 158 2.78 81.55 4.97
C ARG A 158 2.83 83.01 5.38
N ASN A 159 3.80 83.41 6.18
CA ASN A 159 3.98 84.80 6.59
C ASN A 159 4.35 85.68 5.40
N VAL A 160 5.24 85.21 4.51
CA VAL A 160 5.58 85.90 3.25
C VAL A 160 4.35 86.02 2.35
N TRP A 161 3.55 84.96 2.23
CA TRP A 161 2.30 84.97 1.47
C TRP A 161 1.29 85.98 2.04
N LEU A 162 1.11 86.02 3.36
CA LEU A 162 0.23 86.99 4.03
C LEU A 162 0.71 88.43 3.84
N TRP A 163 2.03 88.64 3.90
CA TRP A 163 2.63 89.95 3.63
C TRP A 163 2.40 90.38 2.18
N LEU A 164 2.67 89.52 1.19
CA LEU A 164 2.40 89.80 -0.22
C LEU A 164 0.92 90.09 -0.48
N ALA A 165 0.01 89.32 0.14
CA ALA A 165 -1.43 89.54 0.05
C ALA A 165 -1.84 90.89 0.64
N ASN A 166 -1.20 91.32 1.74
CA ASN A 166 -1.46 92.62 2.34
C ASN A 166 -0.91 93.76 1.47
N VAL A 167 0.31 93.62 0.94
CA VAL A 167 0.92 94.60 0.02
C VAL A 167 0.08 94.75 -1.24
N SER A 168 -0.34 93.64 -1.86
CA SER A 168 -1.24 93.66 -3.02
C SER A 168 -2.58 94.34 -2.69
N ARG A 169 -3.17 94.03 -1.52
CA ARG A 169 -4.43 94.66 -1.08
C ARG A 169 -4.28 96.16 -0.83
N VAL A 170 -3.22 96.59 -0.15
CA VAL A 170 -2.94 98.00 0.11
C VAL A 170 -2.64 98.73 -1.20
N CYS A 171 -1.87 98.12 -2.11
CA CYS A 171 -1.62 98.67 -3.45
C CYS A 171 -2.93 98.83 -4.22
N ASN A 172 -3.81 97.83 -4.26
CA ASN A 172 -5.09 97.94 -4.95
C ASN A 172 -6.05 98.93 -4.28
N ARG A 173 -6.01 99.07 -2.94
CA ARG A 173 -6.89 99.96 -2.17
C ARG A 173 -6.45 101.43 -2.23
N GLU A 174 -5.15 101.70 -2.08
CA GLU A 174 -4.59 103.06 -2.04
C GLU A 174 -4.08 103.52 -3.42
N MET A 175 -3.55 102.61 -4.24
CA MET A 175 -2.86 102.90 -5.51
C MET A 175 -3.55 102.31 -6.76
N GLY A 176 -4.79 101.81 -6.68
CA GLY A 176 -5.54 101.34 -7.85
C GLY A 176 -5.93 102.46 -8.84
N THR A 177 -5.69 103.74 -8.50
CA THR A 177 -6.20 104.86 -9.29
C THR A 177 -5.28 106.09 -9.42
N PRO A 178 -3.94 106.10 -9.25
CA PRO A 178 -3.17 107.34 -9.35
C PRO A 178 -3.19 107.91 -10.78
N TYR A 179 -3.07 107.08 -11.82
CA TYR A 179 -3.27 107.51 -13.20
C TYR A 179 -4.70 108.05 -13.42
N HIS A 180 -5.72 107.27 -13.02
CA HIS A 180 -7.12 107.67 -13.21
C HIS A 180 -7.55 108.88 -12.36
N ARG A 181 -6.99 109.05 -11.16
CA ARG A 181 -7.26 110.17 -10.24
C ARG A 181 -6.49 111.41 -10.69
N CYS A 182 -5.26 111.26 -11.18
CA CYS A 182 -4.50 112.33 -11.81
C CYS A 182 -5.23 112.85 -13.06
N ILE A 183 -5.67 111.96 -13.95
CA ILE A 183 -6.49 112.33 -15.12
C ILE A 183 -7.80 113.01 -14.68
N ARG A 184 -8.47 112.48 -13.64
CA ARG A 184 -9.71 113.04 -13.10
C ARG A 184 -9.54 114.46 -12.56
N LEU A 185 -8.41 114.78 -11.91
CA LEU A 185 -8.14 116.14 -11.44
C LEU A 185 -8.04 117.14 -12.60
N PHE A 186 -7.41 116.75 -13.71
CA PHE A 186 -7.36 117.58 -14.91
C PHE A 186 -8.72 117.70 -15.60
N ASP A 187 -9.52 116.63 -15.61
CA ASP A 187 -10.90 116.67 -16.12
C ASP A 187 -11.80 117.57 -15.27
N GLU A 188 -11.74 117.46 -13.95
CA GLU A 188 -12.54 118.26 -13.03
C GLU A 188 -12.16 119.74 -13.07
N ALA A 189 -10.87 120.05 -13.23
CA ALA A 189 -10.38 121.42 -13.42
C ALA A 189 -10.87 122.01 -14.76
N LYS A 190 -10.88 121.21 -15.83
CA LYS A 190 -11.44 121.61 -17.13
C LYS A 190 -12.95 121.88 -17.01
N ASP A 191 -13.70 120.96 -16.43
CA ASP A 191 -15.15 121.07 -16.28
C ASP A 191 -15.54 122.29 -15.42
N ASN A 192 -14.81 122.56 -14.33
CA ASN A 192 -15.03 123.76 -13.52
C ASN A 192 -14.69 125.05 -14.27
N CYS A 193 -13.65 125.07 -15.11
CA CYS A 193 -13.33 126.20 -15.97
C CYS A 193 -14.47 126.49 -16.96
N GLU A 194 -15.00 125.45 -17.61
CA GLU A 194 -16.13 125.58 -18.55
C GLU A 194 -17.40 126.10 -17.88
N ARG A 195 -17.65 125.74 -16.61
CA ARG A 195 -18.79 126.26 -15.83
C ARG A 195 -18.67 127.73 -15.45
N VAL A 196 -17.47 128.21 -15.13
CA VAL A 196 -17.26 129.59 -14.66
C VAL A 196 -17.26 130.58 -15.82
N ILE A 197 -16.77 130.18 -17.00
CA ILE A 197 -16.63 131.08 -18.17
C ILE A 197 -17.23 130.44 -19.44
N PRO A 198 -18.57 130.31 -19.53
CA PRO A 198 -19.23 129.58 -20.62
C PRO A 198 -19.04 130.23 -22.01
N PHE A 199 -18.86 131.55 -22.09
CA PHE A 199 -18.62 132.27 -23.34
C PHE A 199 -17.22 132.01 -23.95
N LEU A 200 -16.23 131.64 -23.13
CA LEU A 200 -14.84 131.39 -23.56
C LEU A 200 -14.38 129.94 -23.30
N PHE A 201 -15.29 128.98 -23.45
CA PHE A 201 -15.04 127.57 -23.09
C PHE A 201 -13.82 126.95 -23.81
N PHE A 202 -13.48 127.40 -25.02
CA PHE A 202 -12.35 126.86 -25.80
C PHE A 202 -10.98 127.05 -25.10
N LEU A 203 -10.81 128.08 -24.27
CA LEU A 203 -9.58 128.30 -23.50
C LEU A 203 -9.35 127.23 -22.42
N CYS A 204 -10.41 126.60 -21.92
CA CYS A 204 -10.32 125.57 -20.88
C CYS A 204 -9.68 124.26 -21.37
N TYR A 205 -9.62 124.02 -22.70
CA TYR A 205 -8.93 122.85 -23.27
C TYR A 205 -7.41 122.86 -23.10
N ILE A 206 -6.80 123.99 -22.76
CA ILE A 206 -5.36 124.03 -22.43
C ILE A 206 -5.06 123.12 -21.22
N ILE A 207 -5.99 122.96 -20.28
CA ILE A 207 -5.85 122.10 -19.10
C ILE A 207 -5.64 120.63 -19.50
N THR A 208 -6.27 120.17 -20.59
CA THR A 208 -6.10 118.79 -21.08
C THR A 208 -4.73 118.48 -21.66
N LEU A 209 -3.93 119.49 -22.04
CA LEU A 209 -2.58 119.29 -22.56
C LEU A 209 -1.61 118.75 -21.50
N PHE A 210 -1.92 118.94 -20.21
CA PHE A 210 -1.10 118.51 -19.08
C PHE A 210 -1.37 117.06 -18.62
N LYS A 211 -2.41 116.40 -19.13
CA LYS A 211 -2.76 115.01 -18.79
C LYS A 211 -1.62 113.96 -18.95
N PRO A 212 -0.72 114.04 -19.95
CA PRO A 212 0.37 113.06 -20.12
C PRO A 212 1.35 113.00 -18.93
N LEU A 213 1.40 114.05 -18.09
CA LEU A 213 2.21 114.06 -16.86
C LEU A 213 1.79 112.95 -15.87
N CYS A 214 0.58 112.41 -16.02
CA CYS A 214 0.08 111.30 -15.20
C CYS A 214 0.66 109.92 -15.57
N ALA A 215 1.33 109.77 -16.72
CA ALA A 215 1.80 108.48 -17.23
C ALA A 215 2.81 107.71 -16.32
N PRO A 216 3.78 108.35 -15.62
CA PRO A 216 4.76 107.64 -14.78
C PRO A 216 4.12 106.87 -13.61
N LEU A 217 2.93 107.29 -13.17
CA LEU A 217 2.19 106.65 -12.09
C LEU A 217 1.72 105.23 -12.47
N SER A 218 1.62 104.91 -13.77
CA SER A 218 1.26 103.57 -14.23
C SER A 218 2.38 102.53 -14.01
N ALA A 219 3.65 102.94 -14.16
CA ALA A 219 4.80 102.05 -13.98
C ALA A 219 4.98 101.62 -12.52
N VAL A 220 4.68 102.51 -11.58
CA VAL A 220 4.68 102.23 -10.14
C VAL A 220 3.59 101.22 -9.78
N ALA A 221 2.40 101.33 -10.36
CA ALA A 221 1.30 100.39 -10.14
C ALA A 221 1.64 98.97 -10.65
N PHE A 222 2.32 98.85 -11.80
CA PHE A 222 2.74 97.55 -12.33
C PHE A 222 3.66 96.79 -11.36
N LEU A 223 4.67 97.46 -10.80
CA LEU A 223 5.64 96.83 -9.91
C LEU A 223 5.04 96.41 -8.56
N PHE A 224 4.18 97.24 -7.97
CA PHE A 224 3.68 97.01 -6.61
C PHE A 224 2.33 96.29 -6.53
N CYS A 225 1.50 96.33 -7.58
CA CYS A 225 0.17 95.70 -7.55
C CYS A 225 0.15 94.35 -8.28
N ILE A 226 0.82 94.21 -9.43
CA ILE A 226 0.73 93.02 -10.28
C ILE A 226 1.76 91.95 -9.90
N VAL A 227 3.02 92.35 -9.66
CA VAL A 227 4.10 91.40 -9.31
C VAL A 227 3.78 90.59 -8.04
N PRO A 228 3.25 91.18 -6.94
CA PRO A 228 2.88 90.40 -5.76
C PRO A 228 1.77 89.38 -6.02
N GLU A 229 0.78 89.68 -6.86
CA GLU A 229 -0.33 88.77 -7.18
C GLU A 229 0.15 87.55 -7.98
N TYR A 230 1.08 87.76 -8.92
CA TYR A 230 1.71 86.68 -9.66
C TYR A 230 2.54 85.77 -8.74
N ILE A 231 3.40 86.33 -7.89
CA ILE A 231 4.23 85.58 -6.93
C ILE A 231 3.36 84.81 -5.93
N GLN A 232 2.26 85.41 -5.48
CA GLN A 232 1.32 84.77 -4.56
C GLN A 232 0.70 83.51 -5.17
N SER A 233 0.29 83.57 -6.43
CA SER A 233 -0.30 82.42 -7.14
C SER A 233 0.73 81.31 -7.39
N PHE A 234 1.98 81.69 -7.72
CA PHE A 234 3.09 80.78 -7.94
C PHE A 234 3.46 80.01 -6.66
N LEU A 235 3.61 80.71 -5.52
CA LEU A 235 3.96 80.09 -4.24
C LEU A 235 2.90 79.08 -3.77
N ARG A 236 1.61 79.37 -3.97
CA ARG A 236 0.54 78.45 -3.59
C ARG A 236 0.57 77.17 -4.42
N ARG A 237 0.52 77.29 -5.75
CA ARG A 237 0.39 76.13 -6.66
C ARG A 237 1.66 75.28 -6.74
N ASN A 238 2.83 75.91 -6.78
CA ASN A 238 4.08 75.19 -7.07
C ASN A 238 4.87 74.78 -5.81
N VAL A 239 4.56 75.36 -4.64
CA VAL A 239 5.34 75.11 -3.42
C VAL A 239 4.47 74.58 -2.29
N ALA A 240 3.39 75.27 -1.92
CA ALA A 240 2.62 74.92 -0.73
C ALA A 240 1.83 73.61 -0.87
N ASP A 241 1.04 73.47 -1.94
CA ASP A 241 0.16 72.30 -2.12
C ASP A 241 0.97 71.00 -2.38
N PRO A 242 2.00 70.96 -3.27
CA PRO A 242 2.78 69.75 -3.50
C PRO A 242 3.58 69.29 -2.28
N LEU A 243 4.14 70.24 -1.51
CA LEU A 243 4.91 69.94 -0.31
C LEU A 243 4.03 69.24 0.75
N LYS A 244 2.80 69.72 0.93
CA LYS A 244 1.84 69.13 1.86
C LYS A 244 1.45 67.70 1.44
N ASP A 245 1.13 67.51 0.15
CA ASP A 245 0.72 66.20 -0.38
C ASP A 245 1.83 65.14 -0.29
N THR A 246 3.10 65.53 -0.50
CA THR A 246 4.24 64.61 -0.38
C THR A 246 4.48 64.23 1.08
N LEU A 247 4.36 65.19 2.01
CA LEU A 247 4.50 64.90 3.45
C LEU A 247 3.40 63.96 3.95
N ASP A 248 2.15 64.17 3.54
CA ASP A 248 1.02 63.32 3.94
C ASP A 248 1.06 61.92 3.32
N ARG A 249 1.69 61.77 2.14
CA ARG A 249 1.97 60.45 1.55
C ARG A 249 3.03 59.70 2.35
N VAL A 250 4.16 60.35 2.62
CA VAL A 250 5.26 59.75 3.40
C VAL A 250 4.77 59.36 4.80
N ARG A 251 3.96 60.20 5.46
CA ARG A 251 3.42 59.89 6.79
C ARG A 251 2.61 58.59 6.83
N ARG A 252 1.78 58.33 5.82
CA ARG A 252 0.91 57.14 5.77
C ARG A 252 1.67 55.83 5.61
N GLU A 253 2.81 55.85 4.91
CA GLU A 253 3.66 54.66 4.73
C GLU A 253 4.31 54.16 6.04
N PHE A 254 4.36 54.99 7.09
CA PHE A 254 5.04 54.66 8.35
C PHE A 254 4.09 54.49 9.56
N GLU A 255 2.77 54.50 9.35
CA GLU A 255 1.79 54.16 10.39
C GLU A 255 1.54 52.64 10.41
N PHE A 256 2.36 51.90 11.16
CA PHE A 256 2.13 50.47 11.42
C PHE A 256 1.41 50.27 12.76
N ASN A 257 0.30 49.52 12.74
CA ASN A 257 -0.39 49.01 13.93
C ASN A 257 -0.08 47.51 14.05
N ILE A 258 0.78 47.13 15.00
CA ILE A 258 1.17 45.72 15.19
C ILE A 258 0.28 45.11 16.27
N SER A 259 -0.64 44.23 15.87
CA SER A 259 -1.36 43.34 16.77
C SER A 259 -0.94 41.90 16.50
N ALA A 260 -0.19 41.30 17.44
CA ALA A 260 0.18 39.88 17.39
C ALA A 260 -0.83 39.06 18.20
N VAL A 261 -1.70 38.30 17.52
CA VAL A 261 -2.61 37.34 18.16
C VAL A 261 -2.21 35.95 17.69
N HIS A 262 -1.67 35.15 18.61
CA HIS A 262 -1.33 33.75 18.35
C HIS A 262 -2.46 32.85 18.85
N ARG A 263 -3.06 32.06 17.94
CA ARG A 263 -3.87 30.90 18.28
C ARG A 263 -3.26 29.69 17.58
N PHE A 264 -2.77 28.73 18.37
CA PHE A 264 -2.36 27.41 17.88
C PHE A 264 -3.36 26.40 18.44
N ASP A 265 -4.36 26.04 17.64
CA ASP A 265 -5.21 24.87 17.90
C ASP A 265 -4.70 23.72 17.05
N ILE A 266 -3.95 22.81 17.67
CA ILE A 266 -3.63 21.51 17.06
C ILE A 266 -4.61 20.51 17.66
N SER A 267 -5.78 20.38 17.05
CA SER A 267 -6.75 19.32 17.36
C SER A 267 -6.63 18.19 16.34
N LEU A 268 -5.85 17.16 16.68
CA LEU A 268 -5.93 15.88 15.99
C LEU A 268 -7.14 15.12 16.54
N ASN A 269 -8.31 15.37 15.95
CA ASN A 269 -9.52 14.54 16.16
C ASN A 269 -9.39 13.19 15.42
N ALA A 270 -8.28 12.48 15.62
CA ALA A 270 -8.19 11.07 15.22
C ALA A 270 -8.88 10.25 16.31
N SER A 271 -10.01 9.62 15.99
CA SER A 271 -10.77 8.82 16.95
C SER A 271 -10.05 7.55 17.41
N LYS A 272 -8.96 7.16 16.73
CA LYS A 272 -8.12 5.99 17.04
C LYS A 272 -6.65 6.23 16.72
N SER A 273 -5.76 5.63 17.50
CA SER A 273 -4.33 5.58 17.20
C SER A 273 -4.01 4.58 16.07
N LEU A 274 -2.87 4.73 15.40
CA LEU A 274 -2.42 3.78 14.36
C LEU A 274 -2.22 2.37 14.94
N GLY A 275 -1.84 2.26 16.22
CA GLY A 275 -1.75 0.99 16.94
C GLY A 275 -3.12 0.33 17.16
N GLU A 276 -4.13 1.12 17.53
CA GLU A 276 -5.52 0.63 17.66
C GLU A 276 -6.09 0.15 16.33
N VAL A 277 -5.81 0.84 15.22
CA VAL A 277 -6.23 0.40 13.88
C VAL A 277 -5.60 -0.95 13.51
N ALA A 278 -4.33 -1.17 13.85
CA ALA A 278 -3.68 -2.44 13.57
C ALA A 278 -4.17 -3.58 14.46
N LEU A 279 -4.50 -3.31 15.72
CA LEU A 279 -5.15 -4.27 16.61
C LEU A 279 -6.52 -4.69 16.07
N ASP A 280 -7.33 -3.73 15.58
CA ASP A 280 -8.62 -4.02 14.95
C ASP A 280 -8.49 -4.89 13.68
N ILE A 281 -7.49 -4.60 12.83
CA ILE A 281 -7.18 -5.43 11.65
C ILE A 281 -6.78 -6.84 12.09
N MET A 282 -5.95 -6.97 13.12
CA MET A 282 -5.47 -8.25 13.62
C MET A 282 -6.61 -9.10 14.20
N GLU A 283 -7.52 -8.47 14.93
CA GLU A 283 -8.72 -9.11 15.46
C GLU A 283 -9.67 -9.55 14.33
N GLY A 284 -9.83 -8.71 13.30
CA GLY A 284 -10.59 -9.06 12.10
C GLY A 284 -10.01 -10.28 11.35
N VAL A 285 -8.68 -10.36 11.24
CA VAL A 285 -7.99 -11.52 10.64
C VAL A 285 -8.12 -12.75 11.54
N ARG A 286 -7.97 -12.61 12.86
CA ARG A 286 -8.15 -13.70 13.84
C ARG A 286 -9.55 -14.30 13.78
N LEU A 287 -10.58 -13.46 13.71
CA LEU A 287 -11.98 -13.89 13.56
C LEU A 287 -12.25 -14.64 12.25
N ARG A 288 -11.52 -14.30 11.17
CA ARG A 288 -11.61 -15.04 9.90
C ARG A 288 -10.82 -16.36 9.89
N LEU A 289 -9.74 -16.47 10.66
CA LEU A 289 -8.95 -17.71 10.80
C LEU A 289 -9.48 -18.68 11.88
N GLU A 290 -10.30 -18.19 12.80
CA GLU A 290 -11.06 -18.95 13.81
C GLU A 290 -11.70 -20.25 13.27
N PRO A 291 -12.49 -20.24 12.18
CA PRO A 291 -13.06 -21.47 11.62
C PRO A 291 -11.97 -22.45 11.15
N THR A 292 -10.87 -21.96 10.58
CA THR A 292 -9.74 -22.81 10.16
C THR A 292 -9.04 -23.45 11.35
N ARG A 293 -8.84 -22.71 12.45
CA ARG A 293 -8.30 -23.26 13.70
C ARG A 293 -9.23 -24.28 14.34
N ARG A 294 -10.55 -24.06 14.32
CA ARG A 294 -11.53 -25.05 14.78
C ARG A 294 -11.51 -26.32 13.96
N VAL A 295 -11.45 -26.23 12.63
CA VAL A 295 -11.29 -27.39 11.74
C VAL A 295 -9.98 -28.13 12.02
N LEU A 296 -8.90 -27.41 12.31
CA LEU A 296 -7.63 -28.01 12.71
C LEU A 296 -7.72 -28.70 14.08
N GLY A 297 -8.51 -28.18 15.03
CA GLY A 297 -8.82 -28.88 16.29
C GLY A 297 -9.56 -30.20 16.08
N LEU A 298 -10.41 -30.27 15.05
CA LEU A 298 -11.12 -31.49 14.63
C LEU A 298 -10.24 -32.44 13.79
N PHE A 299 -9.05 -32.02 13.36
CA PHE A 299 -8.15 -32.80 12.52
C PHE A 299 -7.87 -34.18 13.12
N MET A 300 -7.78 -34.28 14.43
CA MET A 300 -7.54 -35.56 15.10
C MET A 300 -8.68 -36.56 14.96
N HIS A 301 -9.90 -36.06 15.05
CA HIS A 301 -11.08 -36.92 14.90
C HIS A 301 -11.23 -37.32 13.43
N ILE A 302 -10.95 -36.37 12.52
CA ILE A 302 -10.94 -36.60 11.07
C ILE A 302 -9.84 -37.60 10.68
N SER A 303 -8.64 -37.51 11.27
CA SER A 303 -7.51 -38.40 10.97
C SER A 303 -7.77 -39.82 11.46
N PHE A 304 -8.32 -39.98 12.66
CA PHE A 304 -8.75 -41.29 13.17
C PHE A 304 -9.82 -41.93 12.30
N CYS A 305 -10.88 -41.17 11.96
CA CYS A 305 -11.92 -41.61 11.03
C CYS A 305 -11.36 -41.96 9.65
N ALA A 306 -10.38 -41.18 9.15
CA ALA A 306 -9.71 -41.47 7.89
C ALA A 306 -8.93 -42.79 7.98
N ILE A 307 -8.15 -43.04 9.03
CA ILE A 307 -7.42 -44.30 9.21
C ILE A 307 -8.37 -45.50 9.21
N LEU A 308 -9.48 -45.41 9.94
CA LEU A 308 -10.52 -46.45 9.95
C LEU A 308 -11.16 -46.64 8.57
N TYR A 309 -11.45 -45.56 7.86
CA TYR A 309 -11.99 -45.60 6.51
C TYR A 309 -11.01 -46.26 5.52
N MET A 310 -9.71 -45.99 5.64
CA MET A 310 -8.67 -46.60 4.82
C MET A 310 -8.52 -48.10 5.11
N TYR A 311 -8.65 -48.49 6.37
CA TYR A 311 -8.71 -49.90 6.76
C TYR A 311 -9.95 -50.59 6.19
N PHE A 312 -11.12 -49.95 6.24
CA PHE A 312 -12.34 -50.45 5.62
C PHE A 312 -12.20 -50.57 4.09
N GLN A 313 -11.55 -49.61 3.41
CA GLN A 313 -11.26 -49.74 1.98
C GLN A 313 -10.37 -50.94 1.69
N ALA A 314 -9.36 -51.20 2.52
CA ALA A 314 -8.49 -52.36 2.40
C ALA A 314 -9.27 -53.68 2.56
N LEU A 315 -10.14 -53.77 3.58
CA LEU A 315 -11.05 -54.91 3.77
C LEU A 315 -11.97 -55.11 2.56
N ARG A 316 -12.58 -54.05 2.06
CA ARG A 316 -13.47 -54.12 0.89
C ARG A 316 -12.71 -54.56 -0.36
N TYR A 317 -11.49 -54.08 -0.56
CA TYR A 317 -10.63 -54.49 -1.66
C TYR A 317 -10.28 -55.97 -1.54
N HIS A 318 -9.87 -56.43 -0.35
CA HIS A 318 -9.57 -57.84 -0.07
C HIS A 318 -10.78 -58.74 -0.35
N HIS A 319 -11.96 -58.35 0.14
CA HIS A 319 -13.20 -59.11 -0.05
C HIS A 319 -13.62 -59.19 -1.51
N ARG A 320 -13.58 -58.06 -2.25
CA ARG A 320 -13.86 -58.07 -3.69
C ARG A 320 -12.83 -58.88 -4.46
N TYR A 321 -11.55 -58.79 -4.11
CA TYR A 321 -10.49 -59.53 -4.79
C TYR A 321 -10.72 -61.05 -4.73
N LEU A 322 -11.24 -61.55 -3.61
CA LEU A 322 -11.52 -62.98 -3.40
C LEU A 322 -12.84 -63.46 -4.01
N ARG A 323 -13.84 -62.58 -4.19
CA ARG A 323 -15.18 -62.96 -4.67
C ARG A 323 -15.44 -62.63 -6.14
N ASP A 324 -14.82 -61.58 -6.66
CA ASP A 324 -15.10 -61.06 -8.00
C ASP A 324 -13.87 -61.22 -8.90
N GLU A 325 -13.98 -62.10 -9.88
CA GLU A 325 -12.92 -62.40 -10.84
C GLU A 325 -12.71 -61.29 -11.88
N THR A 326 -13.68 -60.39 -12.05
CA THR A 326 -13.59 -59.25 -12.98
C THR A 326 -12.90 -58.04 -12.35
N PHE A 327 -12.91 -57.94 -11.02
CA PHE A 327 -12.44 -56.78 -10.28
C PHE A 327 -10.91 -56.63 -10.35
N ASP A 328 -10.40 -55.53 -10.91
CA ASP A 328 -8.95 -55.23 -11.05
C ASP A 328 -8.16 -56.34 -11.77
N ASN A 329 -8.84 -57.10 -12.64
CA ASN A 329 -8.27 -58.21 -13.40
C ASN A 329 -7.95 -57.80 -14.86
N VAL A 330 -7.02 -56.86 -15.01
CA VAL A 330 -6.68 -56.27 -16.33
C VAL A 330 -5.21 -56.43 -16.71
N TYR A 331 -4.41 -57.16 -15.94
CA TYR A 331 -2.96 -57.21 -16.17
C TYR A 331 -2.48 -58.56 -16.65
N ILE A 332 -1.63 -58.52 -17.69
CA ILE A 332 -1.00 -59.68 -18.32
C ILE A 332 0.28 -60.02 -17.56
N THR A 333 0.19 -60.98 -16.63
CA THR A 333 1.31 -61.40 -15.79
C THR A 333 2.24 -62.38 -16.52
N ARG A 334 3.44 -62.63 -15.99
CA ARG A 334 4.34 -63.67 -16.52
C ARG A 334 3.66 -65.05 -16.57
N ARG A 335 2.87 -65.40 -15.54
CA ARG A 335 2.07 -66.63 -15.50
C ARG A 335 0.99 -66.68 -16.59
N PHE A 336 0.40 -65.55 -16.95
CA PHE A 336 -0.54 -65.49 -18.08
C PHE A 336 0.18 -65.82 -19.40
N VAL A 337 1.36 -65.23 -19.62
CA VAL A 337 2.16 -65.49 -20.82
C VAL A 337 2.58 -66.95 -20.90
N GLU A 338 3.09 -67.52 -19.81
CA GLU A 338 3.47 -68.94 -19.74
C GLU A 338 2.28 -69.88 -20.01
N MET A 339 1.10 -69.56 -19.47
CA MET A 339 -0.12 -70.31 -19.74
C MET A 339 -0.55 -70.24 -21.21
N ASP A 340 -0.42 -69.08 -21.86
CA ASP A 340 -0.77 -68.89 -23.27
C ASP A 340 0.21 -69.63 -24.19
N LEU A 341 1.51 -69.61 -23.87
CA LEU A 341 2.54 -70.36 -24.59
C LEU A 341 2.30 -71.87 -24.54
N ARG A 342 2.00 -72.43 -23.36
CA ARG A 342 1.66 -73.87 -23.23
C ARG A 342 0.42 -74.25 -24.03
N ARG A 343 -0.57 -73.35 -24.12
CA ARG A 343 -1.76 -73.58 -24.96
C ARG A 343 -1.42 -73.53 -26.45
N ALA A 344 -0.50 -72.65 -26.86
CA ALA A 344 0.00 -72.57 -28.22
C ALA A 344 0.70 -73.88 -28.65
N GLU A 345 1.56 -74.42 -27.79
CA GLU A 345 2.24 -75.72 -28.01
C GLU A 345 1.23 -76.87 -28.18
N GLN A 346 0.09 -76.78 -27.50
CA GLN A 346 -1.00 -77.77 -27.57
C GLN A 346 -1.97 -77.53 -28.75
N GLY A 347 -1.71 -76.56 -29.64
CA GLY A 347 -2.60 -76.23 -30.76
C GLY A 347 -3.94 -75.62 -30.35
N ARG A 348 -4.04 -75.08 -29.13
CA ARG A 348 -5.26 -74.43 -28.60
C ARG A 348 -5.27 -72.92 -28.96
N PRO A 349 -6.45 -72.27 -28.98
CA PRO A 349 -6.54 -70.83 -29.28
C PRO A 349 -5.74 -69.99 -28.28
N THR A 350 -4.92 -69.10 -28.81
CA THR A 350 -4.04 -68.19 -28.07
C THR A 350 -4.61 -66.77 -27.98
N VAL A 351 -4.22 -66.03 -26.94
CA VAL A 351 -4.61 -64.62 -26.77
C VAL A 351 -3.54 -63.68 -27.32
N LEU A 352 -2.25 -64.02 -27.21
CA LEU A 352 -1.16 -63.16 -27.68
C LEU A 352 -0.88 -63.39 -29.18
N PRO A 353 -0.52 -62.34 -29.96
CA PRO A 353 -0.30 -60.94 -29.55
C PRO A 353 -1.59 -60.15 -29.30
N LEU A 354 -1.51 -59.12 -28.46
CA LEU A 354 -2.62 -58.18 -28.24
C LEU A 354 -2.74 -57.20 -29.40
N THR A 355 -3.97 -56.89 -29.81
CA THR A 355 -4.24 -55.80 -30.76
C THR A 355 -3.93 -54.43 -30.15
N ALA A 356 -3.76 -53.40 -30.99
CA ALA A 356 -3.51 -52.02 -30.52
C ALA A 356 -4.61 -51.47 -29.60
N TRP A 357 -5.86 -51.92 -29.77
CA TRP A 357 -6.97 -51.55 -28.90
C TRP A 357 -6.93 -52.30 -27.57
N GLU A 358 -6.60 -53.60 -27.60
CA GLU A 358 -6.49 -54.43 -26.40
C GLU A 358 -5.30 -54.03 -25.53
N SER A 359 -4.17 -53.62 -26.12
CA SER A 359 -2.99 -53.14 -25.39
C SER A 359 -3.25 -51.84 -24.61
N GLY A 360 -4.29 -51.08 -24.99
CA GLY A 360 -4.77 -49.94 -24.21
C GLY A 360 -5.59 -50.32 -22.96
N ARG A 361 -6.18 -51.53 -22.95
CA ARG A 361 -7.04 -52.05 -21.87
C ARG A 361 -6.30 -53.04 -20.96
N TYR A 362 -5.48 -53.91 -21.52
CA TYR A 362 -4.72 -54.94 -20.82
C TYR A 362 -3.26 -54.54 -20.70
N ILE A 363 -2.78 -54.42 -19.46
CA ILE A 363 -1.51 -53.75 -19.16
C ILE A 363 -0.50 -54.77 -18.61
N PRO A 364 0.76 -54.80 -19.09
CA PRO A 364 1.79 -55.61 -18.45
C PRO A 364 2.19 -54.99 -17.08
N PRO A 365 2.31 -55.77 -15.99
CA PRO A 365 2.62 -55.24 -14.66
C PRO A 365 3.90 -54.40 -14.58
N ALA A 366 4.92 -54.78 -15.35
CA ALA A 366 6.26 -54.20 -15.32
C ALA A 366 6.40 -52.89 -16.12
N VAL A 367 5.37 -52.47 -16.85
CA VAL A 367 5.46 -51.32 -17.75
C VAL A 367 5.05 -50.04 -17.00
N LEU A 368 5.91 -49.01 -17.08
CA LEU A 368 5.72 -47.69 -16.44
C LEU A 368 4.60 -46.86 -17.08
N TRP A 369 4.11 -47.24 -18.26
CA TRP A 369 3.09 -46.48 -18.97
C TRP A 369 1.73 -46.54 -18.27
N LEU A 370 1.11 -45.36 -18.12
CA LEU A 370 -0.27 -45.22 -17.64
C LEU A 370 -1.26 -45.28 -18.82
N SER A 371 -2.36 -46.01 -18.62
CA SER A 371 -3.53 -45.99 -19.52
C SER A 371 -4.02 -44.55 -19.75
N ARG A 372 -4.61 -44.26 -20.92
CA ARG A 372 -5.08 -42.90 -21.30
C ARG A 372 -5.97 -42.26 -20.23
N GLN A 373 -6.91 -43.01 -19.66
CA GLN A 373 -7.77 -42.51 -18.58
C GLN A 373 -6.99 -42.27 -17.27
N GLY A 374 -6.01 -43.13 -16.98
CA GLY A 374 -5.10 -42.97 -15.84
C GLY A 374 -4.25 -41.69 -15.96
N ARG A 375 -3.80 -41.36 -17.17
CA ARG A 375 -2.99 -40.16 -17.47
C ARG A 375 -3.77 -38.86 -17.26
N ARG A 376 -5.05 -38.81 -17.65
CA ARG A 376 -5.92 -37.64 -17.39
C ARG A 376 -6.18 -37.44 -15.90
N ARG A 377 -6.48 -38.52 -15.16
CA ARG A 377 -6.70 -38.46 -13.71
C ARG A 377 -5.41 -38.10 -12.96
N TYR A 378 -4.26 -38.56 -13.43
CA TYR A 378 -2.94 -38.15 -12.96
C TYR A 378 -2.70 -36.65 -13.14
N GLY A 379 -2.91 -36.11 -14.34
CA GLY A 379 -2.71 -34.69 -14.63
C GLY A 379 -3.54 -33.78 -13.73
N LEU A 380 -4.83 -34.09 -13.55
CA LEU A 380 -5.73 -33.36 -12.64
C LEU A 380 -5.22 -33.38 -11.18
N GLN A 381 -4.69 -34.51 -10.71
CA GLN A 381 -4.14 -34.61 -9.35
C GLN A 381 -2.83 -33.83 -9.20
N LEU A 382 -1.96 -33.86 -10.21
CA LEU A 382 -0.69 -33.15 -10.19
C LEU A 382 -0.90 -31.62 -10.17
N VAL A 383 -1.80 -31.10 -11.02
CA VAL A 383 -2.18 -29.68 -11.01
C VAL A 383 -2.76 -29.28 -9.65
N GLY A 384 -3.61 -30.13 -9.08
CA GLY A 384 -4.15 -29.92 -7.74
C GLY A 384 -3.06 -29.78 -6.67
N VAL A 385 -2.07 -30.69 -6.63
CA VAL A 385 -0.96 -30.62 -5.67
C VAL A 385 -0.08 -29.41 -5.93
N LEU A 386 0.30 -29.15 -7.18
CA LEU A 386 1.16 -28.03 -7.56
C LEU A 386 0.56 -26.68 -7.12
N ARG A 387 -0.77 -26.52 -7.23
CA ARG A 387 -1.47 -25.33 -6.73
C ARG A 387 -1.29 -25.13 -5.22
N HIS A 388 -1.35 -26.20 -4.42
CA HIS A 388 -1.16 -26.10 -2.96
C HIS A 388 0.30 -25.87 -2.60
N VAL A 389 1.24 -26.46 -3.34
CA VAL A 389 2.68 -26.18 -3.18
C VAL A 389 2.95 -24.71 -3.47
N LEU A 390 2.42 -24.15 -4.56
CA LEU A 390 2.56 -22.74 -4.90
C LEU A 390 2.02 -21.83 -3.78
N LEU A 391 0.83 -22.16 -3.25
CA LEU A 391 0.27 -21.43 -2.10
C LEU A 391 1.18 -21.52 -0.87
N GLY A 392 1.65 -22.71 -0.50
CA GLY A 392 2.54 -22.90 0.64
C GLY A 392 3.85 -22.12 0.51
N VAL A 393 4.49 -22.20 -0.66
CA VAL A 393 5.72 -21.45 -0.97
C VAL A 393 5.46 -19.94 -0.91
N SER A 394 4.32 -19.47 -1.42
CA SER A 394 3.97 -18.03 -1.36
C SER A 394 3.82 -17.52 0.07
N ILE A 395 3.26 -18.33 0.98
CA ILE A 395 3.11 -17.97 2.40
C ILE A 395 4.47 -17.92 3.10
N ILE A 396 5.34 -18.92 2.85
CA ILE A 396 6.71 -18.95 3.39
C ILE A 396 7.51 -17.75 2.90
N LEU A 397 7.42 -17.45 1.60
CA LEU A 397 8.10 -16.28 1.01
C LEU A 397 7.58 -14.97 1.62
N ALA A 398 6.26 -14.85 1.82
CA ALA A 398 5.66 -13.67 2.44
C ALA A 398 6.18 -13.47 3.88
N ASP A 399 6.21 -14.53 4.68
CA ASP A 399 6.71 -14.48 6.07
C ASP A 399 8.19 -14.09 6.13
N TYR A 400 9.03 -14.75 5.32
CA TYR A 400 10.46 -14.43 5.24
C TYR A 400 10.71 -13.01 4.71
N SER A 401 9.98 -12.58 3.68
CA SER A 401 10.11 -11.23 3.11
C SER A 401 9.67 -10.15 4.09
N LEU A 402 8.62 -10.39 4.88
CA LEU A 402 8.16 -9.47 5.91
C LEU A 402 9.21 -9.37 7.02
N PHE A 403 9.71 -10.51 7.53
CA PHE A 403 10.79 -10.51 8.51
C PHE A 403 12.01 -9.73 8.01
N TRP A 404 12.46 -10.00 6.78
CA TRP A 404 13.63 -9.34 6.19
C TRP A 404 13.41 -7.84 6.00
N LEU A 405 12.21 -7.43 5.55
CA LEU A 405 11.85 -6.02 5.42
C LEU A 405 11.87 -5.31 6.77
N LEU A 406 11.27 -5.91 7.80
CA LEU A 406 11.23 -5.34 9.14
C LEU A 406 12.62 -5.29 9.80
N ASP A 407 13.48 -6.27 9.55
CA ASP A 407 14.86 -6.25 10.04
C ASP A 407 15.71 -5.21 9.28
N LEU A 408 15.51 -5.05 7.96
CA LEU A 408 16.12 -3.97 7.21
C LEU A 408 15.72 -2.60 7.77
N VAL A 409 14.42 -2.39 8.00
CA VAL A 409 13.91 -1.15 8.62
C VAL A 409 14.52 -0.95 10.00
N ARG A 410 14.59 -2.00 10.83
CA ARG A 410 15.22 -1.94 12.15
C ARG A 410 16.70 -1.53 12.08
N ASN A 411 17.45 -2.08 11.14
CA ASN A 411 18.88 -1.79 10.98
C ASN A 411 19.09 -0.36 10.46
N GLN A 412 18.26 0.11 9.54
CA GLN A 412 18.26 1.51 9.07
C GLN A 412 17.82 2.48 10.17
N LEU A 413 16.87 2.11 11.04
CA LEU A 413 16.46 2.96 12.18
C LEU A 413 17.49 2.96 13.32
N ARG A 414 18.36 1.94 13.42
CA ARG A 414 19.50 1.90 14.35
C ARG A 414 20.70 2.72 13.84
N GLY A 415 20.90 2.74 12.53
CA GLY A 415 21.90 3.58 11.88
C GLY A 415 21.37 4.98 11.60
N GLU A 416 21.72 5.95 12.44
CA GLU A 416 21.66 7.38 12.10
C GLU A 416 20.27 8.00 11.82
N ILE A 417 19.48 8.26 12.87
CA ILE A 417 18.49 9.36 12.81
C ILE A 417 18.57 10.20 14.09
N VAL A 418 19.77 10.76 14.33
CA VAL A 418 19.79 12.15 14.76
C VAL A 418 19.46 12.90 13.48
N ALA A 419 18.22 13.35 13.33
CA ALA A 419 17.92 14.36 12.33
C ALA A 419 18.72 15.60 12.74
N ARG A 420 20.00 15.66 12.33
CA ARG A 420 20.71 16.92 12.26
C ARG A 420 19.87 17.73 11.30
N ALA A 421 19.16 18.72 11.84
CA ALA A 421 18.49 19.73 11.04
C ALA A 421 19.44 20.13 9.91
N PRO A 422 18.94 20.30 8.66
CA PRO A 422 19.80 20.50 7.50
C PRO A 422 20.78 21.63 7.84
N GLU A 423 22.05 21.39 7.54
CA GLU A 423 23.22 22.24 7.83
C GLU A 423 22.83 23.67 8.18
N VAL A 424 23.15 24.08 9.41
CA VAL A 424 22.92 25.43 9.92
C VAL A 424 23.36 26.42 8.86
N LEU A 425 22.40 27.07 8.19
CA LEU A 425 22.69 28.01 7.12
C LEU A 425 23.27 29.26 7.78
N GLY A 426 24.59 29.33 7.89
CA GLY A 426 25.31 30.45 8.50
C GLY A 426 25.22 31.70 7.63
N VAL A 427 24.13 32.46 7.75
CA VAL A 427 23.91 33.67 6.95
C VAL A 427 24.63 34.85 7.61
N THR A 428 25.83 35.18 7.12
CA THR A 428 26.60 36.31 7.64
C THR A 428 26.17 37.63 6.97
N VAL A 429 25.57 38.52 7.75
CA VAL A 429 25.12 39.84 7.27
C VAL A 429 26.24 40.87 7.45
N ASN A 430 26.91 41.25 6.37
CA ASN A 430 27.96 42.29 6.34
C ASN A 430 27.39 43.68 6.05
N GLY A 431 27.69 44.64 6.91
CA GLY A 431 27.29 46.04 6.81
C GLY A 431 27.09 46.68 8.19
N THR A 432 27.45 47.96 8.35
CA THR A 432 27.33 48.71 9.61
C THR A 432 26.02 49.52 9.72
N GLY A 433 25.18 49.48 8.69
CA GLY A 433 23.92 50.21 8.61
C GLY A 433 22.82 49.67 9.53
N TYR A 434 21.69 50.39 9.60
CA TYR A 434 20.55 49.97 10.40
C TYR A 434 19.83 48.74 9.81
N THR A 435 19.76 48.63 8.49
CA THR A 435 19.14 47.51 7.78
C THR A 435 19.89 46.20 8.02
N SER A 436 21.23 46.24 8.06
CA SER A 436 22.04 45.05 8.35
C SER A 436 21.87 44.57 9.79
N LYS A 437 21.60 45.46 10.75
CA LYS A 437 21.23 45.06 12.13
C LYS A 437 19.89 44.34 12.17
N ILE A 438 18.88 44.80 11.42
CA ILE A 438 17.57 44.15 11.34
C ILE A 438 17.71 42.74 10.75
N PHE A 439 18.43 42.60 9.63
CA PHE A 439 18.66 41.30 9.01
C PHE A 439 19.48 40.36 9.91
N ARG A 440 20.48 40.88 10.65
CA ARG A 440 21.25 40.09 11.61
C ARG A 440 20.39 39.55 12.75
N ASP A 441 19.47 40.36 13.27
CA ASP A 441 18.55 39.95 14.33
C ASP A 441 17.57 38.88 13.83
N VAL A 442 17.06 39.01 12.60
CA VAL A 442 16.19 37.98 11.96
C VAL A 442 16.93 36.67 11.75
N VAL A 443 18.16 36.72 11.22
CA VAL A 443 18.99 35.52 11.03
C VAL A 443 19.28 34.84 12.36
N SER A 444 19.61 35.61 13.41
CA SER A 444 19.88 35.05 14.75
C SER A 444 18.66 34.33 15.37
N ALA A 445 17.45 34.78 15.04
CA ALA A 445 16.22 34.15 15.48
C ALA A 445 16.00 32.80 14.76
N PHE A 446 16.36 32.72 13.49
CA PHE A 446 16.28 31.50 12.69
C PHE A 446 17.34 30.47 13.12
N GLU A 447 18.58 30.88 13.38
CA GLU A 447 19.63 30.01 13.93
C GLU A 447 19.23 29.44 15.31
N ALA A 448 18.59 30.24 16.16
CA ALA A 448 18.12 29.79 17.48
C ALA A 448 16.98 28.76 17.40
N LEU A 449 16.22 28.72 16.30
CA LEU A 449 15.22 27.68 16.05
C LEU A 449 15.86 26.38 15.55
N GLN A 450 17.02 26.46 14.89
CA GLN A 450 17.75 25.32 14.33
C GLN A 450 18.67 24.59 15.32
N GLN A 451 19.17 25.26 16.36
CA GLN A 451 20.10 24.68 17.36
C GLN A 451 19.49 23.63 18.33
N GLY A 452 18.33 23.05 18.02
CA GLY A 452 17.75 21.97 18.81
C GLY A 452 18.17 20.59 18.31
N ASN A 453 18.83 19.78 19.14
CA ASN A 453 19.02 18.35 18.86
C ASN A 453 17.66 17.64 18.85
N VAL A 454 17.14 17.34 17.66
CA VAL A 454 15.90 16.56 17.51
C VAL A 454 16.28 15.09 17.35
N SER A 455 16.23 14.34 18.45
CA SER A 455 16.22 12.87 18.40
C SER A 455 14.81 12.41 17.99
N VAL A 456 14.62 12.13 16.70
CA VAL A 456 13.30 11.77 16.14
C VAL A 456 12.88 10.34 16.52
N LEU A 457 13.79 9.48 16.98
CA LEU A 457 13.47 8.12 17.41
C LEU A 457 14.12 7.79 18.77
N SER A 458 13.29 7.52 19.78
CA SER A 458 13.75 6.91 21.04
C SER A 458 13.88 5.40 20.86
N GLN A 459 14.91 4.81 21.48
CA GLN A 459 15.17 3.36 21.52
C GLN A 459 13.99 2.55 22.08
N ARG A 460 13.03 3.21 22.77
CA ARG A 460 11.79 2.62 23.29
C ARG A 460 10.79 2.16 22.22
N CYS A 461 10.79 2.78 21.04
CA CYS A 461 9.85 2.43 19.96
C CYS A 461 10.48 1.50 18.91
N LEU A 462 11.62 0.87 19.21
CA LEU A 462 12.41 0.14 18.24
C LEU A 462 11.75 -1.20 17.90
N LEU A 463 11.50 -1.41 16.62
CA LEU A 463 10.88 -2.63 16.10
C LEU A 463 11.73 -3.87 16.39
N GLN A 464 11.12 -4.90 16.96
CA GLN A 464 11.75 -6.21 17.15
C GLN A 464 11.00 -7.27 16.32
N PRO A 465 11.49 -7.58 15.10
CA PRO A 465 10.89 -8.63 14.29
C PRO A 465 11.19 -10.00 14.89
N VAL A 466 10.19 -10.90 14.82
CA VAL A 466 10.30 -12.30 15.22
C VAL A 466 10.73 -13.13 14.01
N GLU A 467 11.80 -13.90 14.20
CA GLU A 467 12.37 -14.75 13.16
C GLU A 467 11.44 -15.94 12.86
N PRO A 468 11.26 -16.30 11.58
CA PRO A 468 10.49 -17.49 11.21
C PRO A 468 11.14 -18.79 11.72
N ASP A 469 10.30 -19.75 12.10
CA ASP A 469 10.75 -21.10 12.49
C ASP A 469 11.08 -21.96 11.25
N TYR A 470 12.37 -22.08 10.95
CA TYR A 470 12.88 -22.91 9.86
C TYR A 470 12.56 -24.40 10.03
N GLY A 471 12.35 -24.88 11.26
CA GLY A 471 11.94 -26.26 11.52
C GLY A 471 10.55 -26.55 10.96
N THR A 472 9.61 -25.64 11.20
CA THR A 472 8.27 -25.69 10.59
C THR A 472 8.34 -25.63 9.06
N TYR A 473 9.21 -24.80 8.48
CA TYR A 473 9.39 -24.72 7.02
C TYR A 473 9.91 -26.02 6.42
N LEU A 474 10.90 -26.65 7.07
CA LEU A 474 11.45 -27.94 6.65
C LEU A 474 10.36 -29.04 6.70
N ASN A 475 9.58 -29.08 7.77
CA ASN A 475 8.48 -30.04 7.94
C ASN A 475 7.38 -29.83 6.88
N MET A 476 7.02 -28.58 6.58
CA MET A 476 6.09 -28.25 5.48
C MET A 476 6.65 -28.69 4.13
N GLY A 477 7.92 -28.40 3.85
CA GLY A 477 8.61 -28.81 2.64
C GLY A 477 8.63 -30.34 2.45
N LEU A 478 8.93 -31.09 3.52
CA LEU A 478 8.88 -32.55 3.52
C LEU A 478 7.47 -33.07 3.20
N LEU A 479 6.43 -32.47 3.81
CA LEU A 479 5.05 -32.88 3.62
C LEU A 479 4.55 -32.62 2.19
N TYR A 480 4.91 -31.47 1.61
CA TYR A 480 4.65 -31.17 0.19
C TYR A 480 5.45 -32.09 -0.75
N GLY A 481 6.70 -32.41 -0.41
CA GLY A 481 7.51 -33.38 -1.13
C GLY A 481 6.89 -34.77 -1.15
N ILE A 482 6.37 -35.24 -0.01
CA ILE A 482 5.62 -36.50 0.09
C ILE A 482 4.34 -36.43 -0.74
N CYS A 483 3.57 -35.32 -0.69
CA CYS A 483 2.39 -35.14 -1.52
C CYS A 483 2.71 -35.21 -3.04
N LEU A 484 3.81 -34.59 -3.46
CA LEU A 484 4.28 -34.65 -4.84
C LEU A 484 4.71 -36.06 -5.23
N PHE A 485 5.45 -36.75 -4.36
CA PHE A 485 5.80 -38.15 -4.54
C PHE A 485 4.55 -39.03 -4.69
N ILE A 486 3.53 -38.86 -3.85
CA ILE A 486 2.27 -39.59 -3.95
C ILE A 486 1.51 -39.23 -5.25
N ALA A 487 1.58 -37.98 -5.71
CA ALA A 487 0.98 -37.58 -6.99
C ALA A 487 1.65 -38.29 -8.16
N VAL A 488 2.98 -38.40 -8.14
CA VAL A 488 3.78 -39.03 -9.20
C VAL A 488 3.65 -40.56 -9.17
N PHE A 489 3.91 -41.17 -8.01
CA PHE A 489 4.07 -42.62 -7.87
C PHE A 489 2.84 -43.34 -7.33
N GLY A 490 1.81 -42.63 -6.85
CA GLY A 490 0.64 -43.26 -6.21
C GLY A 490 -0.11 -44.25 -7.10
N SER A 491 -0.09 -44.05 -8.43
CA SER A 491 -0.68 -45.01 -9.38
C SER A 491 0.09 -46.33 -9.48
N HIS A 492 1.42 -46.28 -9.31
CA HIS A 492 2.27 -47.47 -9.27
C HIS A 492 2.12 -48.19 -7.92
N VAL A 493 2.10 -47.44 -6.82
CA VAL A 493 1.85 -47.99 -5.48
C VAL A 493 0.48 -48.66 -5.40
N ALA A 494 -0.54 -48.14 -6.09
CA ALA A 494 -1.85 -48.78 -6.14
C ALA A 494 -1.84 -50.19 -6.77
N ARG A 495 -0.89 -50.49 -7.68
CA ARG A 495 -0.69 -51.83 -8.26
C ARG A 495 -0.13 -52.83 -7.25
N LEU A 496 0.57 -52.34 -6.24
CA LEU A 496 1.12 -53.16 -5.15
C LEU A 496 0.00 -53.90 -4.40
N ARG A 497 -1.22 -53.35 -4.35
CA ARG A 497 -2.38 -54.00 -3.72
C ARG A 497 -2.68 -55.38 -4.33
N ARG A 498 -2.72 -55.45 -5.66
CA ARG A 498 -2.88 -56.73 -6.36
C ARG A 498 -1.71 -57.65 -6.08
N ALA A 499 -0.48 -57.14 -6.12
CA ALA A 499 0.73 -57.94 -5.88
C ALA A 499 0.73 -58.59 -4.48
N VAL A 500 0.29 -57.84 -3.46
CA VAL A 500 0.08 -58.38 -2.10
C VAL A 500 -0.95 -59.51 -2.13
N CYS A 501 -2.14 -59.29 -2.70
CA CYS A 501 -3.16 -60.36 -2.76
C CYS A 501 -2.68 -61.60 -3.54
N ALA A 502 -1.98 -61.40 -4.66
CA ALA A 502 -1.46 -62.49 -5.50
C ALA A 502 -0.39 -63.33 -4.77
N ALA A 503 0.43 -62.70 -3.92
CA ALA A 503 1.43 -63.39 -3.11
C ALA A 503 0.80 -64.26 -2.01
N TYR A 504 -0.29 -63.81 -1.39
CA TYR A 504 -0.96 -64.54 -0.31
C TYR A 504 -2.01 -65.55 -0.80
N TYR A 505 -2.60 -65.34 -1.99
CA TYR A 505 -3.65 -66.20 -2.55
C TYR A 505 -3.30 -66.67 -3.98
N PRO A 506 -2.26 -67.51 -4.14
CA PRO A 506 -1.77 -67.92 -5.46
C PRO A 506 -2.79 -68.73 -6.26
N CYS A 507 -3.59 -69.60 -5.62
CA CYS A 507 -4.62 -70.39 -6.30
C CYS A 507 -5.73 -69.50 -6.87
N ARG A 508 -6.18 -68.50 -6.09
CA ARG A 508 -7.20 -67.53 -6.55
C ARG A 508 -6.69 -66.67 -7.70
N GLU A 509 -5.42 -66.29 -7.66
CA GLU A 509 -4.82 -65.56 -8.78
C GLU A 509 -4.75 -66.41 -10.07
N GLN A 510 -4.55 -67.72 -9.94
CA GLN A 510 -4.55 -68.64 -11.09
C GLN A 510 -5.94 -68.81 -11.71
N GLU A 511 -6.99 -68.93 -10.89
CA GLU A 511 -8.39 -68.93 -11.35
C GLU A 511 -8.70 -67.64 -12.12
N ARG A 512 -8.36 -66.48 -11.53
CA ARG A 512 -8.56 -65.16 -12.15
C ARG A 512 -7.79 -65.00 -13.46
N THR A 513 -6.58 -65.54 -13.55
CA THR A 513 -5.77 -65.52 -14.78
C THR A 513 -6.44 -66.35 -15.88
N SER A 514 -6.97 -67.52 -15.53
CA SER A 514 -7.68 -68.42 -16.45
C SER A 514 -9.02 -67.83 -16.92
N PHE A 515 -9.74 -67.17 -16.01
CA PHE A 515 -10.96 -66.43 -16.30
C PHE A 515 -10.69 -65.27 -17.26
N LEU A 516 -9.62 -64.50 -17.03
CA LEU A 516 -9.23 -63.39 -17.89
C LEU A 516 -8.92 -63.87 -19.31
N HIS A 517 -8.15 -64.95 -19.44
CA HIS A 517 -7.80 -65.58 -20.73
C HIS A 517 -9.06 -65.98 -21.50
N SER A 518 -9.95 -66.72 -20.84
CA SER A 518 -11.21 -67.19 -21.44
C SER A 518 -12.14 -66.03 -21.82
N THR A 519 -12.18 -64.98 -21.00
CA THR A 519 -13.00 -63.78 -21.26
C THR A 519 -12.50 -63.01 -22.49
N ILE A 520 -11.18 -62.92 -22.70
CA ILE A 520 -10.62 -62.25 -23.88
C ILE A 520 -10.97 -63.03 -25.15
N LEU A 521 -10.79 -64.35 -25.14
CA LEU A 521 -11.18 -65.22 -26.26
C LEU A 521 -12.69 -65.13 -26.56
N ALA A 522 -13.53 -65.20 -25.53
CA ALA A 522 -14.98 -65.09 -25.69
C ALA A 522 -15.40 -63.73 -26.30
N ARG A 523 -14.75 -62.64 -25.89
CA ARG A 523 -14.98 -61.30 -26.47
C ARG A 523 -14.57 -61.22 -27.94
N ARG A 524 -13.40 -61.78 -28.31
CA ARG A 524 -12.96 -61.84 -29.72
C ARG A 524 -13.93 -62.64 -30.57
N ALA A 525 -14.37 -63.80 -30.09
CA ALA A 525 -15.36 -64.63 -30.77
C ALA A 525 -16.74 -63.93 -30.88
N GLY A 526 -17.14 -63.20 -29.84
CA GLY A 526 -18.36 -62.39 -29.86
C GLY A 526 -18.30 -61.26 -30.89
N LEU A 527 -17.21 -60.50 -30.93
CA LEU A 527 -16.97 -59.45 -31.92
C LEU A 527 -16.94 -60.00 -33.35
N ALA A 528 -16.27 -61.13 -33.57
CA ALA A 528 -16.24 -61.78 -34.88
C ALA A 528 -17.65 -62.23 -35.33
N ARG A 529 -18.47 -62.77 -34.42
CA ARG A 529 -19.87 -63.13 -34.72
C ARG A 529 -20.72 -61.91 -35.04
N ALA A 530 -20.61 -60.84 -34.24
CA ALA A 530 -21.36 -59.60 -34.47
C ALA A 530 -20.97 -58.95 -35.81
N LEU A 531 -19.69 -58.94 -36.15
CA LEU A 531 -19.20 -58.44 -37.45
C LEU A 531 -19.75 -59.27 -38.62
N ARG A 532 -19.73 -60.61 -38.51
CA ARG A 532 -20.33 -61.48 -39.54
C ARG A 532 -21.82 -61.19 -39.73
N GLN A 533 -22.57 -61.08 -38.63
CA GLN A 533 -24.01 -60.76 -38.67
C GLN A 533 -24.30 -59.39 -39.31
N ALA A 534 -23.51 -58.37 -38.98
CA ALA A 534 -23.66 -57.04 -39.57
C ALA A 534 -23.35 -57.02 -41.08
N VAL A 535 -22.34 -57.79 -41.52
CA VAL A 535 -22.03 -57.94 -42.96
C VAL A 535 -23.14 -58.69 -43.69
N THR A 536 -23.69 -59.77 -43.10
CA THR A 536 -24.81 -60.50 -43.71
C THR A 536 -26.08 -59.65 -43.81
N GLN A 537 -26.37 -58.80 -42.82
CA GLN A 537 -27.51 -57.88 -42.87
C GLN A 537 -27.32 -56.82 -43.96
N ARG A 538 -26.15 -56.18 -44.03
CA ARG A 538 -25.86 -55.17 -45.08
C ARG A 538 -25.89 -55.76 -46.50
N THR A 539 -25.44 -56.99 -46.68
CA THR A 539 -25.49 -57.67 -47.99
C THR A 539 -26.91 -58.08 -48.37
N ALA A 540 -27.74 -58.50 -47.41
CA ALA A 540 -29.17 -58.73 -47.63
C ALA A 540 -29.90 -57.44 -48.03
N ASP A 541 -29.70 -56.33 -47.30
CA ASP A 541 -30.32 -55.04 -47.61
C ASP A 541 -29.88 -54.49 -48.98
N ALA A 542 -28.59 -54.65 -49.34
CA ALA A 542 -28.08 -54.25 -50.66
C ALA A 542 -28.63 -55.13 -51.79
N GLY A 543 -28.80 -56.43 -51.56
CA GLY A 543 -29.45 -57.35 -52.50
C GLY A 543 -30.92 -57.00 -52.72
N GLN A 544 -31.63 -56.62 -51.65
CA GLN A 544 -33.04 -56.23 -51.70
C GLN A 544 -33.24 -54.87 -52.38
N GLY A 545 -32.33 -53.91 -52.15
CA GLY A 545 -32.30 -52.63 -52.87
C GLY A 545 -32.04 -52.78 -54.38
N ASN A 546 -31.13 -53.68 -54.77
CA ASN A 546 -30.88 -53.99 -56.18
C ASN A 546 -32.03 -54.75 -56.84
N LEU A 547 -32.73 -55.62 -56.11
CA LEU A 547 -33.91 -56.32 -56.60
C LEU A 547 -35.10 -55.37 -56.80
N LEU A 548 -35.29 -54.41 -55.88
CA LEU A 548 -36.26 -53.32 -56.03
C LEU A 548 -35.95 -52.43 -57.24
N LEU A 549 -34.68 -52.07 -57.45
CA LEU A 549 -34.23 -51.33 -58.64
C LEU A 549 -34.44 -52.10 -59.95
N PHE A 550 -34.29 -53.43 -59.94
CA PHE A 550 -34.60 -54.27 -61.10
C PHE A 550 -36.10 -54.42 -61.36
N LEU A 551 -36.92 -54.42 -60.30
CA LEU A 551 -38.38 -54.50 -60.40
C LEU A 551 -39.04 -53.17 -60.77
N THR A 552 -38.38 -52.03 -60.53
CA THR A 552 -38.87 -50.70 -60.97
C THR A 552 -38.35 -50.27 -62.35
N ALA A 553 -37.45 -51.04 -62.96
CA ALA A 553 -36.89 -50.80 -64.29
C ALA A 553 -37.58 -51.59 -65.42
N ARG A 554 -38.78 -52.12 -65.17
CA ARG A 554 -39.63 -52.83 -66.13
C ARG A 554 -41.02 -52.21 -66.12
#